data_AF-A0A2J0LD71-F1
#
_entry.id   AF-A0A2J0LD71-F1
#
_cell.length_a   1.000
_cell.length_b   1.000
_cell.length_c   1.000
_cell.angle_alpha   90.00
_cell.angle_beta   90.00
_cell.angle_gamma   90.00
#
_symmetry.space_group_name_H-M   'P 1'
#
loop_
_entity.id
_entity.type
_entity.pdbx_description
1 polymer ?
#
loop_
_entity_poly.entity_id
_entity_poly.type
_entity_poly.pdbx_seq_one_letter_code
_entity_poly.pdbx_strand_id
1 'polypeptide(L)' 'FPKPMKLTGSVIWVKELRLPDKDGRRLFYTGLRFGKIDPESEAILITHLDALKRPQDNS' A
#
# COMPACT_ATOMS: atom_id res chain seq x y z
N PHE A 1 -6.94 1.26 15.43
CA PHE A 1 -6.10 0.81 14.31
C PHE A 1 -5.01 -0.11 14.86
N PRO A 2 -4.75 -1.28 14.27
CA PRO A 2 -3.64 -2.13 14.70
C PRO A 2 -2.33 -1.33 14.64
N LYS A 3 -1.36 -1.70 15.48
CA LYS A 3 -0.05 -1.01 15.52
C LYS A 3 0.56 -0.94 14.11
N PRO A 4 1.25 0.15 13.74
CA PRO A 4 1.95 0.24 12.47
C PRO A 4 2.91 -0.92 12.27
N MET A 5 2.82 -1.59 11.12
CA MET A 5 3.67 -2.71 10.75
C MET A 5 4.81 -2.22 9.84
N LYS A 6 6.04 -2.66 10.11
CA LYS A 6 7.19 -2.36 9.25
C LYS A 6 7.39 -3.50 8.26
N LEU A 7 7.18 -3.21 6.98
CA LEU A 7 7.49 -4.12 5.88
C LEU A 7 8.72 -3.62 5.13
N THR A 8 9.55 -4.55 4.66
CA THR A 8 10.68 -4.24 3.78
C THR A 8 10.39 -4.75 2.37
N GLY A 9 10.98 -4.14 1.36
CA GLY A 9 10.72 -4.49 -0.03
C GLY A 9 11.60 -3.72 -1.00
N SER A 10 11.34 -3.91 -2.28
CA SER A 10 12.07 -3.27 -3.37
C SER A 10 11.11 -2.50 -4.26
N VAL A 11 11.53 -1.32 -4.70
CA VAL A 11 10.84 -0.56 -5.74
C VAL A 11 10.99 -1.30 -7.05
N ILE A 12 9.88 -1.65 -7.69
CA ILE A 12 9.87 -2.37 -8.97
C ILE A 12 9.55 -1.47 -10.16
N TRP A 13 8.83 -0.37 -9.92
CA TRP A 13 8.57 0.64 -10.93
C TRP A 13 8.24 1.98 -10.26
N VAL A 14 8.52 3.07 -10.97
CA VAL A 14 8.17 4.43 -10.58
C VAL A 14 7.53 5.11 -11.78
N LYS A 15 6.43 5.83 -11.55
CA LYS A 15 5.73 6.61 -12.56
C LYS A 15 5.48 8.01 -12.02
N GLU A 16 6.05 9.00 -12.68
CA GLU A 16 5.75 10.40 -12.36
C GLU A 16 4.31 10.74 -12.73
N LEU A 17 3.64 11.44 -11.83
CA LEU A 17 2.33 12.03 -12.02
C LEU A 17 2.49 13.38 -12.72
N ARG A 18 1.69 13.61 -13.76
CA ARG A 18 1.74 14.84 -14.56
C ARG A 18 1.37 16.09 -13.78
N LEU A 19 0.55 15.94 -12.75
CA LEU A 19 0.11 17.06 -11.91
C LEU A 19 0.97 17.11 -10.65
N PRO A 20 1.60 18.25 -10.34
CA PRO A 20 2.27 18.45 -9.08
C PRO A 20 1.25 18.58 -7.93
N ASP A 21 1.73 18.49 -6.69
CA ASP A 21 0.91 18.80 -5.52
C ASP A 21 0.64 20.31 -5.38
N LYS A 22 -0.08 20.68 -4.31
CA LYS A 22 -0.45 22.07 -4.01
C LYS A 22 0.76 22.99 -3.79
N ASP A 23 1.92 22.43 -3.46
CA ASP A 23 3.17 23.15 -3.23
C ASP A 23 4.09 23.12 -4.46
N GLY A 24 3.61 22.60 -5.60
CA GLY A 24 4.39 22.48 -6.83
C GLY A 24 5.37 21.30 -6.85
N ARG A 25 5.28 20.36 -5.89
CA ARG A 25 6.19 19.21 -5.82
C ARG A 25 5.77 18.12 -6.79
N ARG A 26 6.77 17.45 -7.36
CA ARG A 26 6.58 16.29 -8.25
C ARG A 26 5.99 15.13 -7.46
N LEU A 27 4.92 14.54 -7.96
CA LEU A 27 4.29 13.36 -7.38
C LEU A 27 4.68 12.12 -8.17
N PHE A 28 4.79 10.99 -7.47
CA PHE A 28 5.15 9.70 -8.07
C PHE A 28 4.25 8.60 -7.55
N TYR A 29 3.77 7.73 -8.44
CA TYR A 29 3.35 6.39 -8.07
C TYR A 29 4.57 5.46 -8.07
N THR A 30 4.67 4.63 -7.04
CA THR A 30 5.70 3.59 -6.96
C THR A 30 5.04 2.23 -6.77
N GLY A 31 5.49 1.24 -7.52
CA GLY A 31 5.22 -0.15 -7.23
C GLY A 31 6.27 -0.69 -6.27
N LEU A 32 5.82 -1.34 -5.20
CA LEU A 32 6.69 -2.03 -4.26
C LEU A 32 6.43 -3.52 -4.33
N ARG A 33 7.50 -4.31 -4.40
CA ARG A 33 7.45 -5.74 -4.13
C ARG A 33 7.92 -5.96 -2.70
N PHE A 34 7.05 -6.50 -1.85
CA PHE A 34 7.45 -6.84 -0.49
C PHE A 34 8.50 -7.95 -0.51
N GLY A 35 9.47 -7.84 0.40
CA GLY A 35 10.42 -8.88 0.73
C GLY A 35 9.74 -9.99 1.54
N LYS A 36 10.53 -10.80 2.24
CA LYS A 36 9.98 -11.83 3.12
C LYS A 36 9.14 -11.18 4.22
N ILE A 37 7.86 -11.52 4.25
CA ILE A 37 6.92 -11.15 5.31
C ILE A 37 6.84 -12.33 6.28
N ASP A 38 6.78 -12.07 7.58
CA ASP A 38 6.50 -13.12 8.54
C ASP A 38 5.03 -13.58 8.42
N PRO A 39 4.71 -14.84 8.76
CA PRO A 39 3.37 -15.38 8.54
C PRO A 39 2.24 -14.61 9.24
N GLU A 40 2.49 -14.02 10.40
CA GLU A 40 1.50 -13.24 11.14
C GLU A 40 1.17 -11.94 10.41
N SER A 41 2.20 -11.20 10.00
CA SER A 41 2.08 -9.98 9.21
C SER A 41 1.41 -10.22 7.86
N GLU A 42 1.72 -11.34 7.20
CA GLU A 42 1.10 -11.73 5.93
C GLU A 42 -0.39 -12.02 6.09
N ALA A 43 -0.79 -12.76 7.14
CA ALA A 43 -2.18 -13.05 7.43
C ALA A 43 -3.00 -11.77 7.71
N ILE A 44 -2.42 -10.80 8.44
CA ILE A 44 -3.04 -9.49 8.69
C ILE A 44 -3.22 -8.72 7.38
N LEU A 45 -2.20 -8.69 6.52
CA LEU A 45 -2.26 -8.01 5.23
C LEU A 45 -3.36 -8.60 4.34
N ILE A 46 -3.41 -9.92 4.20
CA ILE A 46 -4.43 -10.61 3.39
C ILE A 46 -5.82 -10.31 3.93
N THR A 47 -6.03 -10.44 5.25
CA THR A 47 -7.32 -10.14 5.89
C THR A 47 -7.77 -8.72 5.62
N HIS A 48 -6.85 -7.74 5.71
CA HIS A 48 -7.15 -6.34 5.41
C HIS A 48 -7.53 -6.13 3.94
N LEU A 49 -6.77 -6.72 3.01
CA LEU A 49 -7.04 -6.62 1.58
C LEU A 49 -8.39 -7.25 1.22
N ASP A 50 -8.76 -8.36 1.83
CA ASP A 50 -10.05 -9.01 1.60
C ASP A 50 -11.22 -8.22 2.20
N ALA A 51 -11.02 -7.54 3.34
CA ALA A 51 -12.00 -6.61 3.88
C ALA A 51 -12.25 -5.42 2.94
N LEU A 52 -11.21 -4.90 2.28
CA LEU A 52 -11.32 -3.81 1.31
C LEU A 52 -12.02 -4.23 0.00
N LYS A 53 -11.96 -5.51 -0.38
CA LYS A 53 -12.65 -6.04 -1.57
C LYS A 53 -14.14 -6.23 -1.37
N ARG A 54 -14.62 -6.36 -0.12
CA ARG A 54 -16.06 -6.44 0.13
C ARG A 54 -16.65 -5.07 -0.20
N PRO A 55 -17.72 -5.00 -1.02
CA PRO A 55 -18.49 -3.77 -1.14
C PRO A 55 -18.78 -3.27 0.27
N GLN A 56 -18.58 -1.97 0.53
CA GLN A 56 -19.26 -1.36 1.65
C GLN A 56 -20.75 -1.51 1.37
N ASP A 57 -21.37 -2.55 1.92
CA ASP A 57 -22.83 -2.64 2.02
C ASP A 57 -23.24 -1.44 2.87
N ASN A 58 -23.50 -0.33 2.19
CA ASN A 58 -24.13 0.85 2.75
C ASN A 58 -25.58 0.46 3.05
N SER A 59 -25.78 -0.12 4.24
CA SER A 59 -27.10 -0.17 4.91
C SER A 59 -27.40 1.17 5.57
#